data_AF-A0AAV6FZ52-F1
#
_entry.id   AF-A0AAV6FZ52-F1
#
_cell.length_a   1.000
_cell.length_b   1.000
_cell.length_c   1.000
_cell.angle_alpha   90.00
_cell.angle_beta   90.00
_cell.angle_gamma   90.00
#
_symmetry.space_group_name_H-M   'P 1'
#
loop_
_entity.id
_entity.type
_entity.pdbx_description
1 polymer ?
#
loop_
_entity_poly.entity_id
_entity_poly.type
_entity_poly.pdbx_seq_one_letter_code
_entity_poly.pdbx_strand_id
1 'polypeptide(L)'
;MERGPADGGQTKAGSRDSLSAPDPNQEAELSSMAMVWSIQEAVERQTLQIGVSACGATAVVDVLQALGTTVAAELVDGCVRTRLRRNESPLPDYLHSRSEAGATHQQLIAGAEQASDGMVLGRFFSLHPQRKLRLAPWLASWIRRGAVPVATMNMQRAVPAGEETPDAWHHQLIFGVGPNAVFMTNPLDVVSEGEVHERLCSESVLLIRREDVLQRLTSDIPLSAISDHPDPRWKGLDVEGQVKQMVTEEDLSDEHSKRTHIVIPAAYKSGITLFALRDSEVGCSLLQAPDLPMQ
;
A
#
# COMPACT_ATOMS: atom_id res chain seq x y z
N MET A 1 -61.74 -10.51 -60.80
CA MET A 1 -62.19 -10.75 -59.40
C MET A 1 -60.99 -11.35 -58.67
N GLU A 2 -60.48 -10.88 -57.55
CA GLU A 2 -60.70 -9.74 -56.67
C GLU A 2 -59.40 -9.59 -55.84
N ARG A 3 -59.02 -8.32 -55.54
CA ARG A 3 -58.27 -7.80 -54.36
C ARG A 3 -56.92 -8.46 -53.99
N GLY A 4 -55.79 -7.79 -53.77
CA GLY A 4 -55.47 -6.41 -53.37
C GLY A 4 -54.08 -6.43 -52.65
N PRO A 5 -53.42 -5.28 -52.39
CA PRO A 5 -51.96 -5.10 -52.41
C PRO A 5 -51.33 -4.71 -51.03
N ALA A 6 -49.99 -4.60 -50.96
CA ALA A 6 -49.22 -3.62 -50.15
C ALA A 6 -47.71 -3.88 -50.36
N ASP A 7 -46.92 -2.94 -50.89
CA ASP A 7 -46.26 -1.79 -50.21
C ASP A 7 -45.11 -2.29 -49.30
N GLY A 8 -43.84 -1.93 -49.48
CA GLY A 8 -43.28 -0.59 -49.62
C GLY A 8 -42.28 -0.41 -48.48
N GLY A 9 -41.03 -0.85 -48.67
CA GLY A 9 -40.00 -0.83 -47.63
C GLY A 9 -38.84 0.10 -47.98
N GLN A 10 -38.95 1.36 -47.58
CA GLN A 10 -37.91 2.39 -47.67
C GLN A 10 -36.68 2.02 -46.83
N THR A 11 -35.50 2.00 -47.46
CA THR A 11 -34.20 2.04 -46.79
C THR A 11 -33.93 3.44 -46.27
N LYS A 12 -33.99 3.62 -44.94
CA LYS A 12 -33.59 4.85 -44.25
C LYS A 12 -32.08 5.00 -44.26
N ALA A 13 -31.62 6.12 -44.80
CA ALA A 13 -30.27 6.62 -44.70
C ALA A 13 -29.98 7.22 -43.31
N GLY A 14 -28.73 7.04 -42.87
CA GLY A 14 -27.96 8.01 -42.09
C GLY A 14 -28.42 8.33 -40.67
N SER A 15 -27.89 7.61 -39.69
CA SER A 15 -27.66 8.17 -38.36
C SER A 15 -26.19 8.56 -38.29
N ARG A 16 -25.91 9.87 -38.35
CA ARG A 16 -24.60 10.42 -38.01
C ARG A 16 -24.45 10.32 -36.51
N ASP A 17 -23.45 9.57 -36.05
CA ASP A 17 -22.99 9.63 -34.66
C ASP A 17 -22.57 11.06 -34.35
N SER A 18 -23.45 11.76 -33.63
CA SER A 18 -23.15 13.03 -32.98
C SER A 18 -22.17 12.75 -31.85
N LEU A 19 -20.88 13.01 -32.11
CA LEU A 19 -19.87 13.24 -31.08
C LEU A 19 -20.36 14.41 -30.22
N SER A 20 -20.92 14.08 -29.06
CA SER A 20 -21.24 15.07 -28.04
C SER A 20 -19.93 15.62 -27.49
N ALA A 21 -19.85 16.94 -27.35
CA ALA A 21 -18.74 17.58 -26.65
C ALA A 21 -18.72 17.09 -25.19
N PRO A 22 -17.53 16.87 -24.59
CA PRO A 22 -17.44 16.45 -23.19
C PRO A 22 -18.10 17.48 -22.28
N ASP A 23 -18.72 16.99 -21.21
CA ASP A 23 -19.39 17.81 -20.20
C ASP A 23 -18.35 18.75 -19.54
N PRO A 24 -18.56 20.08 -19.52
CA PRO A 24 -17.63 21.03 -18.88
C PRO A 24 -17.38 20.73 -17.40
N ASN A 25 -18.29 20.02 -16.70
CA ASN A 25 -18.04 19.54 -15.34
C ASN A 25 -17.01 18.39 -15.32
N GLN A 26 -17.01 17.49 -16.31
CA GLN A 26 -16.00 16.43 -16.42
C GLN A 26 -14.62 17.00 -16.76
N GLU A 27 -14.54 18.01 -17.64
CA GLU A 27 -13.26 18.67 -17.95
C GLU A 27 -12.68 19.40 -16.73
N ALA A 28 -13.53 20.07 -15.94
CA ALA A 28 -13.10 20.74 -14.71
C ALA A 28 -12.60 19.74 -13.65
N GLU A 29 -13.29 18.62 -13.46
CA GLU A 29 -12.87 17.56 -12.53
C GLU A 29 -11.58 16.87 -12.99
N LEU A 30 -11.43 16.56 -14.28
CA LEU A 30 -10.19 16.00 -14.84
C LEU A 30 -9.01 16.98 -14.73
N SER A 31 -9.23 18.29 -14.88
CA SER A 31 -8.18 19.31 -14.70
C SER A 31 -7.67 19.40 -13.26
N SER A 32 -8.49 18.97 -12.29
CA SER A 32 -8.14 18.98 -10.87
C SER A 32 -7.30 17.76 -10.45
N MET A 33 -7.32 16.70 -11.26
CA MET A 33 -6.56 15.48 -11.01
C MET A 33 -5.06 15.69 -11.29
N ALA A 34 -4.23 14.92 -10.60
CA ALA A 34 -2.82 14.79 -10.91
C ALA A 34 -2.52 13.30 -11.04
N MET A 35 -2.09 12.88 -12.22
CA MET A 35 -1.96 11.48 -12.60
C MET A 35 -0.51 11.20 -13.06
N VAL A 36 0.09 10.15 -12.51
CA VAL A 36 1.32 9.51 -13.04
C VAL A 36 0.98 8.73 -14.31
N TRP A 37 -0.13 8.00 -14.26
CA TRP A 37 -0.71 7.26 -15.38
C TRP A 37 -2.19 7.61 -15.49
N SER A 38 -2.73 7.69 -16.70
CA SER A 38 -4.18 7.63 -16.88
C SER A 38 -4.73 6.31 -16.32
N ILE A 39 -6.04 6.24 -16.06
CA ILE A 39 -6.68 5.00 -15.58
C ILE A 39 -6.42 3.84 -16.55
N GLN A 40 -6.52 4.10 -17.86
CA GLN A 40 -6.24 3.10 -18.89
C GLN A 40 -4.78 2.63 -18.85
N GLU A 41 -3.82 3.55 -18.74
CA GLU A 41 -2.42 3.18 -18.61
C GLU A 41 -2.17 2.38 -17.32
N ALA A 42 -2.81 2.72 -16.21
CA ALA A 42 -2.64 1.97 -14.96
C ALA A 42 -3.18 0.54 -15.08
N VAL A 43 -4.29 0.33 -15.80
CA VAL A 43 -4.80 -1.02 -16.12
C VAL A 43 -3.80 -1.83 -16.94
N GLU A 44 -3.18 -1.21 -17.94
CA GLU A 44 -2.25 -1.87 -18.86
C GLU A 44 -0.85 -2.07 -18.26
N ARG A 45 -0.41 -1.17 -17.40
CA ARG A 45 0.98 -1.07 -16.95
C ARG A 45 1.21 -1.55 -15.53
N GLN A 46 0.20 -1.62 -14.67
CA GLN A 46 0.41 -2.11 -13.32
C GLN A 46 1.05 -3.50 -13.35
N THR A 47 2.01 -3.70 -12.47
CA THR A 47 2.57 -5.02 -12.23
C THR A 47 1.69 -5.72 -11.22
N LEU A 48 1.13 -6.87 -11.60
CA LEU A 48 0.49 -7.75 -10.63
C LEU A 48 1.56 -8.31 -9.68
N GLN A 49 1.22 -8.45 -8.40
CA GLN A 49 2.17 -8.86 -7.36
C GLN A 49 3.07 -10.03 -7.79
N ILE A 50 4.38 -9.78 -7.81
CA ILE A 50 5.38 -10.67 -8.42
C ILE A 50 5.79 -11.86 -7.53
N GLY A 51 5.32 -11.89 -6.29
CA GLY A 51 5.65 -12.93 -5.32
C GLY A 51 4.99 -12.72 -3.96
N VAL A 52 5.07 -13.73 -3.08
CA VAL A 52 4.51 -13.65 -1.73
C VAL A 52 5.23 -12.57 -0.91
N SER A 53 4.47 -11.67 -0.27
CA SER A 53 5.00 -10.50 0.48
C SER A 53 5.79 -9.49 -0.37
N ALA A 54 5.78 -9.61 -1.70
CA ALA A 54 6.58 -8.79 -2.62
C ALA A 54 5.90 -7.48 -3.05
N CYS A 55 4.91 -6.98 -2.32
CA CYS A 55 4.21 -5.74 -2.68
C CYS A 55 5.16 -4.53 -2.78
N GLY A 56 6.19 -4.48 -1.93
CA GLY A 56 7.24 -3.47 -2.01
C GLY A 56 8.06 -3.53 -3.30
N ALA A 57 8.50 -4.73 -3.70
CA ALA A 57 9.23 -4.93 -4.95
C ALA A 57 8.35 -4.63 -6.17
N THR A 58 7.09 -5.08 -6.17
CA THR A 58 6.11 -4.76 -7.21
C THR A 58 5.91 -3.25 -7.34
N ALA A 59 5.75 -2.51 -6.23
CA ALA A 59 5.64 -1.05 -6.28
C ALA A 59 6.90 -0.39 -6.86
N VAL A 60 8.10 -0.93 -6.59
CA VAL A 60 9.34 -0.42 -7.20
C VAL A 60 9.39 -0.70 -8.70
N VAL A 61 8.93 -1.86 -9.18
CA VAL A 61 8.81 -2.13 -10.63
C VAL A 61 7.92 -1.07 -11.29
N ASP A 62 6.74 -0.81 -10.71
CA ASP A 62 5.82 0.21 -11.22
C ASP A 62 6.45 1.62 -11.19
N VAL A 63 7.20 1.96 -10.13
CA VAL A 63 7.95 3.23 -10.04
C VAL A 63 8.95 3.37 -11.18
N LEU A 64 9.77 2.34 -11.42
CA LEU A 64 10.80 2.39 -12.46
C LEU A 64 10.14 2.54 -13.84
N GLN A 65 9.08 1.78 -14.10
CA GLN A 65 8.30 1.89 -15.34
C GLN A 65 7.67 3.28 -15.50
N ALA A 66 7.11 3.86 -14.44
CA ALA A 66 6.54 5.20 -14.45
C ALA A 66 7.57 6.29 -14.74
N LEU A 67 8.83 6.09 -14.30
CA LEU A 67 9.95 6.97 -14.59
C LEU A 67 10.66 6.65 -15.92
N GLY A 68 10.10 5.76 -16.74
CA GLY A 68 10.64 5.40 -18.06
C GLY A 68 11.87 4.50 -18.01
N THR A 69 12.11 3.82 -16.89
CA THR A 69 13.21 2.86 -16.70
C THR A 69 12.67 1.44 -16.71
N THR A 70 13.03 0.66 -17.72
CA THR A 70 12.61 -0.75 -17.81
C THR A 70 13.65 -1.65 -17.16
N VAL A 71 13.25 -2.34 -16.09
CA VAL A 71 14.10 -3.30 -15.37
C VAL A 71 13.32 -4.60 -15.16
N ALA A 72 14.00 -5.74 -15.26
CA ALA A 72 13.38 -7.04 -14.99
C ALA A 72 12.89 -7.12 -13.53
N ALA A 73 11.68 -7.64 -13.32
CA ALA A 73 11.06 -7.71 -12.00
C ALA A 73 11.89 -8.54 -11.00
N GLU A 74 12.56 -9.59 -11.48
CA GLU A 74 13.43 -10.46 -10.68
C GLU A 74 14.65 -9.71 -10.16
N LEU A 75 15.21 -8.80 -10.97
CA LEU A 75 16.33 -7.95 -10.54
C LEU A 75 15.85 -6.97 -9.46
N VAL A 76 14.69 -6.35 -9.66
CA VAL A 76 14.10 -5.43 -8.67
C VAL A 76 13.84 -6.15 -7.34
N ASP A 77 13.23 -7.34 -7.35
CA ASP A 77 12.99 -8.11 -6.12
C ASP A 77 14.29 -8.47 -5.39
N GLY A 78 15.32 -8.88 -6.14
CA GLY A 78 16.66 -9.12 -5.59
C GLY A 78 17.30 -7.88 -4.95
N CYS A 79 17.05 -6.69 -5.52
CA CYS A 79 17.54 -5.42 -4.98
C CYS A 79 16.77 -4.95 -3.74
N VAL A 80 15.44 -5.11 -3.71
CA VAL A 80 14.59 -4.72 -2.57
C VAL A 80 14.80 -5.65 -1.36
N ARG A 81 15.16 -6.92 -1.60
CA ARG A 81 15.44 -7.92 -0.55
C ARG A 81 14.23 -8.15 0.35
N THR A 82 13.10 -8.49 -0.26
CA THR A 82 11.86 -8.84 0.43
C THR A 82 12.09 -9.97 1.43
N ARG A 83 11.71 -9.78 2.70
CA ARG A 83 11.79 -10.83 3.73
C ARG A 83 10.52 -11.67 3.76
N LEU A 84 10.66 -12.98 3.82
CA LEU A 84 9.52 -13.89 3.87
C LEU A 84 9.08 -14.19 5.31
N ARG A 85 7.79 -14.46 5.45
CA ARG A 85 7.18 -14.92 6.70
C ARG A 85 7.60 -16.38 6.94
N ARG A 86 7.93 -16.72 8.17
CA ARG A 86 8.20 -18.11 8.58
C ARG A 86 6.92 -18.77 9.10
N ASN A 87 5.95 -19.01 8.21
CA ASN A 87 4.60 -19.46 8.58
C ASN A 87 4.57 -20.82 9.31
N GLU A 88 5.54 -21.69 9.03
CA GLU A 88 5.64 -23.04 9.61
C GLU A 88 6.54 -23.08 10.86
N SER A 89 7.08 -21.94 11.30
CA SER A 89 7.95 -21.89 12.47
C SER A 89 7.14 -21.85 13.77
N PRO A 90 7.75 -22.28 14.90
CA PRO A 90 7.16 -22.10 16.21
C PRO A 90 6.89 -20.63 16.54
N LEU A 91 6.02 -20.40 17.53
CA LEU A 91 5.47 -19.09 17.82
C LEU A 91 6.53 -17.95 17.92
N PRO A 92 7.64 -18.07 18.68
CA PRO A 92 8.61 -16.96 18.75
C PRO A 92 9.21 -16.60 17.39
N ASP A 93 9.69 -17.61 16.65
CA ASP A 93 10.29 -17.42 15.33
C ASP A 93 9.30 -16.90 14.29
N TYR A 94 8.05 -17.34 14.36
CA TYR A 94 6.95 -16.83 13.55
C TYR A 94 6.73 -15.35 13.84
N LEU A 95 6.51 -14.96 15.10
CA LEU A 95 6.26 -13.57 15.49
C LEU A 95 7.44 -12.65 15.12
N HIS A 96 8.68 -13.08 15.37
CA HIS A 96 9.88 -12.34 14.98
C HIS A 96 9.92 -12.13 13.46
N SER A 97 9.65 -13.18 12.67
CA SER A 97 9.60 -13.05 11.21
C SER A 97 8.47 -12.13 10.74
N ARG A 98 7.31 -12.15 11.41
CA ARG A 98 6.16 -11.27 11.12
C ARG A 98 6.49 -9.80 11.32
N SER A 99 7.30 -9.48 12.32
CA SER A 99 7.74 -8.11 12.61
C SER A 99 8.55 -7.49 11.47
N GLU A 100 9.26 -8.32 10.70
CA GLU A 100 10.20 -7.87 9.66
C GLU A 100 9.80 -8.27 8.23
N ALA A 101 8.74 -9.07 8.05
CA ALA A 101 8.32 -9.60 6.77
C ALA A 101 7.92 -8.50 5.76
N GLY A 102 8.21 -8.73 4.49
CA GLY A 102 8.09 -7.78 3.38
C GLY A 102 9.31 -6.88 3.25
N ALA A 103 9.11 -5.60 2.96
CA ALA A 103 10.20 -4.64 2.73
C ALA A 103 9.92 -3.30 3.41
N THR A 104 10.95 -2.62 3.92
CA THR A 104 10.83 -1.28 4.50
C THR A 104 10.94 -0.19 3.43
N HIS A 105 10.49 1.03 3.71
CA HIS A 105 10.67 2.16 2.79
C HIS A 105 12.16 2.39 2.42
N GLN A 106 13.09 2.14 3.36
CA GLN A 106 14.53 2.22 3.09
C GLN A 106 14.98 1.17 2.06
N GLN A 107 14.45 -0.06 2.15
CA GLN A 107 14.69 -1.11 1.17
C GLN A 107 14.07 -0.79 -0.19
N LEU A 108 12.90 -0.14 -0.24
CA LEU A 108 12.32 0.34 -1.49
C LEU A 108 13.22 1.41 -2.15
N ILE A 109 13.68 2.40 -1.38
CA ILE A 109 14.59 3.45 -1.88
C ILE A 109 15.89 2.85 -2.40
N ALA A 110 16.57 2.03 -1.58
CA ALA A 110 17.81 1.40 -1.96
C ALA A 110 17.63 0.43 -3.13
N GLY A 111 16.51 -0.29 -3.18
CA GLY A 111 16.18 -1.21 -4.25
C GLY A 111 15.96 -0.50 -5.58
N ALA A 112 15.21 0.61 -5.58
CA ALA A 112 15.01 1.44 -6.77
C ALA A 112 16.34 2.05 -7.27
N GLU A 113 17.16 2.57 -6.34
CA GLU A 113 18.47 3.12 -6.67
C GLU A 113 19.40 2.05 -7.27
N GLN A 114 19.50 0.88 -6.64
CA GLN A 114 20.34 -0.21 -7.11
C GLN A 114 19.87 -0.79 -8.46
N ALA A 115 18.56 -1.02 -8.61
CA ALA A 115 18.00 -1.61 -9.83
C ALA A 115 18.05 -0.67 -11.04
N SER A 116 18.16 0.64 -10.81
CA SER A 116 18.26 1.67 -11.85
C SER A 116 19.68 2.20 -12.06
N ASP A 117 20.71 1.52 -11.52
CA ASP A 117 22.11 1.96 -11.58
C ASP A 117 22.30 3.42 -11.09
N GLY A 118 21.55 3.81 -10.07
CA GLY A 118 21.60 5.12 -9.45
C GLY A 118 20.76 6.21 -10.13
N MET A 119 20.06 5.92 -11.24
CA MET A 119 19.26 6.91 -11.97
C MET A 119 18.04 7.38 -11.18
N VAL A 120 17.42 6.50 -10.39
CA VAL A 120 16.27 6.83 -9.55
C VAL A 120 16.72 7.04 -8.11
N LEU A 121 16.19 8.09 -7.50
CA LEU A 121 16.30 8.33 -6.06
C LEU A 121 14.92 8.30 -5.41
N GLY A 122 14.90 8.13 -4.10
CA GLY A 122 13.67 8.21 -3.33
C GLY A 122 13.86 8.95 -2.02
N ARG A 123 12.78 9.55 -1.52
CA ARG A 123 12.71 10.15 -0.19
C ARG A 123 11.41 9.79 0.50
N PHE A 124 11.54 9.34 1.74
CA PHE A 124 10.42 9.00 2.60
C PHE A 124 9.97 10.19 3.44
N PHE A 125 8.66 10.39 3.55
CA PHE A 125 8.01 11.33 4.44
C PHE A 125 7.10 10.55 5.38
N SER A 126 7.42 10.58 6.67
CA SER A 126 6.60 9.90 7.68
C SER A 126 5.33 10.69 7.96
N LEU A 127 4.18 10.00 7.97
CA LEU A 127 2.89 10.59 8.33
C LEU A 127 2.46 10.28 9.78
N HIS A 128 3.29 9.56 10.52
CA HIS A 128 3.12 9.31 11.95
C HIS A 128 4.29 9.91 12.77
N PRO A 129 4.05 10.53 13.95
CA PRO A 129 2.75 10.97 14.44
C PRO A 129 2.08 11.94 13.46
N GLN A 130 0.79 12.23 13.71
CA GLN A 130 -0.06 13.05 12.86
C GLN A 130 0.65 14.33 12.35
N ARG A 131 0.54 14.58 11.04
CA ARG A 131 1.18 15.72 10.37
C ARG A 131 0.16 16.76 9.95
N LYS A 132 0.58 18.03 9.93
CA LYS A 132 -0.24 19.14 9.42
C LYS A 132 -0.15 19.19 7.89
N LEU A 133 -0.96 18.36 7.23
CA LEU A 133 -0.93 18.16 5.79
C LEU A 133 -2.33 17.97 5.21
N ARG A 134 -2.56 18.48 3.99
CA ARG A 134 -3.64 18.00 3.12
C ARG A 134 -3.02 17.06 2.08
N LEU A 135 -3.33 15.77 2.16
CA LEU A 135 -2.62 14.71 1.46
C LEU A 135 -2.79 14.83 -0.05
N ALA A 136 -4.01 14.94 -0.55
CA ALA A 136 -4.27 14.98 -1.99
C ALA A 136 -3.64 16.21 -2.68
N PRO A 137 -3.81 17.45 -2.18
CA PRO A 137 -3.11 18.62 -2.75
C PRO A 137 -1.58 18.51 -2.70
N TRP A 138 -1.03 17.94 -1.61
CA TRP A 138 0.41 17.77 -1.48
C TRP A 138 0.95 16.75 -2.48
N LEU A 139 0.32 15.57 -2.59
CA LEU A 139 0.67 14.56 -3.59
C LEU A 139 0.54 15.12 -5.01
N ALA A 140 -0.54 15.85 -5.30
CA ALA A 140 -0.77 16.45 -6.60
C ALA A 140 0.36 17.42 -7.00
N SER A 141 0.91 18.16 -6.04
CA SER A 141 2.03 19.06 -6.28
C SER A 141 3.31 18.34 -6.70
N TRP A 142 3.54 17.12 -6.19
CA TRP A 142 4.70 16.29 -6.52
C TRP A 142 4.50 15.53 -7.82
N ILE A 143 3.32 14.93 -8.02
CA ILE A 143 2.97 14.18 -9.23
C ILE A 143 3.08 15.08 -10.47
N ARG A 144 2.53 16.30 -10.42
CA ARG A 144 2.62 17.27 -11.53
C ARG A 144 4.05 17.67 -11.89
N ARG A 145 5.00 17.49 -10.97
CA ARG A 145 6.43 17.76 -11.18
C ARG A 145 7.20 16.52 -11.63
N GLY A 146 6.52 15.39 -11.84
CA GLY A 146 7.11 14.13 -12.29
C GLY A 146 7.59 13.20 -11.18
N ALA A 147 7.21 13.44 -9.92
CA ALA A 147 7.49 12.49 -8.85
C ALA A 147 6.46 11.35 -8.83
N VAL A 148 6.91 10.15 -8.46
CA VAL A 148 6.07 8.96 -8.37
C VAL A 148 5.91 8.56 -6.89
N PRO A 149 4.71 8.66 -6.30
CA PRO A 149 4.47 8.29 -4.90
C PRO A 149 4.22 6.81 -4.70
N VAL A 150 4.77 6.25 -3.63
CA VAL A 150 4.42 4.95 -3.05
C VAL A 150 4.00 5.13 -1.61
N ALA A 151 2.80 4.67 -1.27
CA ALA A 151 2.27 4.64 0.08
C ALA A 151 2.76 3.40 0.83
N THR A 152 3.25 3.58 2.05
CA THR A 152 3.48 2.51 3.01
C THR A 152 2.41 2.59 4.09
N MET A 153 1.46 1.67 4.05
CA MET A 153 0.20 1.74 4.81
C MET A 153 0.05 0.57 5.78
N ASN A 154 -0.55 0.84 6.93
CA ASN A 154 -1.06 -0.21 7.80
C ASN A 154 -2.52 -0.52 7.42
N MET A 155 -2.77 -1.68 6.83
CA MET A 155 -4.12 -2.07 6.37
C MET A 155 -5.04 -2.47 7.53
N GLN A 156 -4.51 -2.58 8.76
CA GLN A 156 -5.28 -2.82 9.99
C GLN A 156 -5.97 -1.56 10.52
N ARG A 157 -5.81 -0.44 9.81
CA ARG A 157 -6.41 0.86 10.12
C ARG A 157 -7.52 1.16 9.12
N ALA A 158 -8.51 1.94 9.56
CA ALA A 158 -9.70 2.28 8.78
C ALA A 158 -10.40 1.02 8.20
N VAL A 159 -10.53 -0.02 9.02
CA VAL A 159 -11.28 -1.23 8.70
C VAL A 159 -12.75 -0.99 9.09
N PRO A 160 -13.71 -1.12 8.16
CA PRO A 160 -15.12 -0.95 8.48
C PRO A 160 -15.60 -1.89 9.60
N ALA A 161 -16.59 -1.45 10.36
CA ALA A 161 -17.13 -2.25 11.46
C ALA A 161 -17.75 -3.56 10.92
N GLY A 162 -17.34 -4.69 11.50
CA GLY A 162 -17.80 -6.02 11.10
C GLY A 162 -16.97 -6.67 9.98
N GLU A 163 -16.01 -5.94 9.39
CA GLU A 163 -15.06 -6.52 8.44
C GLU A 163 -13.84 -7.12 9.15
N GLU A 164 -13.27 -8.14 8.50
CA GLU A 164 -12.08 -8.81 9.00
C GLU A 164 -10.86 -7.90 8.90
N THR A 165 -10.10 -7.77 9.99
CA THR A 165 -8.88 -6.96 9.99
C THR A 165 -7.83 -7.60 9.06
N PRO A 166 -7.33 -6.87 8.04
CA PRO A 166 -6.29 -7.38 7.15
C PRO A 166 -5.00 -7.70 7.90
N ASP A 167 -4.35 -8.82 7.59
CA ASP A 167 -3.11 -9.23 8.25
C ASP A 167 -1.84 -8.70 7.52
N ALA A 168 -1.77 -7.38 7.29
CA ALA A 168 -0.68 -6.80 6.50
C ALA A 168 -0.41 -5.29 6.72
N TRP A 169 0.87 -4.95 6.64
CA TRP A 169 1.32 -3.69 6.06
C TRP A 169 1.45 -3.86 4.54
N HIS A 170 1.19 -2.80 3.78
CA HIS A 170 1.20 -2.86 2.33
C HIS A 170 1.90 -1.66 1.69
N HIS A 171 2.53 -1.90 0.54
CA HIS A 171 3.07 -0.86 -0.33
C HIS A 171 2.26 -0.78 -1.59
N GLN A 172 1.79 0.42 -1.93
CA GLN A 172 1.05 0.66 -3.17
C GLN A 172 1.54 1.93 -3.84
N LEU A 173 1.79 1.86 -5.14
CA LEU A 173 2.02 3.06 -5.93
C LEU A 173 0.72 3.84 -6.03
N ILE A 174 0.79 5.15 -5.79
CA ILE A 174 -0.30 6.08 -6.02
C ILE A 174 -0.12 6.62 -7.45
N PHE A 175 -0.91 6.11 -8.39
CA PHE A 175 -0.82 6.54 -9.79
C PHE A 175 -1.64 7.80 -10.06
N GLY A 176 -2.46 8.25 -9.11
CA GLY A 176 -3.23 9.47 -9.27
C GLY A 176 -3.85 9.99 -7.98
N VAL A 177 -4.21 11.26 -7.97
CA VAL A 177 -5.03 11.89 -6.94
C VAL A 177 -6.04 12.84 -7.56
N GLY A 178 -7.23 12.89 -6.97
CA GLY A 178 -8.30 13.82 -7.30
C GLY A 178 -8.93 14.44 -6.04
N PRO A 179 -9.99 15.23 -6.19
CA PRO A 179 -10.73 15.77 -5.05
C PRO A 179 -11.22 14.63 -4.12
N ASN A 180 -10.66 14.55 -2.92
CA ASN A 180 -10.96 13.53 -1.89
C ASN A 180 -10.73 12.06 -2.33
N ALA A 181 -9.96 11.81 -3.40
CA ALA A 181 -9.73 10.47 -3.94
C ALA A 181 -8.24 10.22 -4.20
N VAL A 182 -7.80 9.01 -3.88
CA VAL A 182 -6.44 8.52 -4.11
C VAL A 182 -6.53 7.24 -4.93
N PHE A 183 -5.83 7.22 -6.07
CA PHE A 183 -5.84 6.10 -7.02
C PHE A 183 -4.54 5.31 -6.87
N MET A 184 -4.65 4.01 -6.60
CA MET A 184 -3.53 3.15 -6.25
C MET A 184 -3.45 1.90 -7.14
N THR A 185 -2.26 1.32 -7.30
CA THR A 185 -2.07 0.05 -8.01
C THR A 185 -1.83 -1.13 -7.06
N ASN A 186 -1.90 -2.33 -7.63
CA ASN A 186 -1.62 -3.61 -6.97
C ASN A 186 -2.42 -3.86 -5.66
N PRO A 187 -3.76 -4.03 -5.74
CA PRO A 187 -4.60 -3.96 -6.94
C PRO A 187 -4.98 -2.52 -7.32
N LEU A 188 -5.59 -2.32 -8.50
CA LEU A 188 -6.23 -1.05 -8.82
C LEU A 188 -7.32 -0.76 -7.80
N ASP A 189 -7.20 0.39 -7.15
CA ASP A 189 -8.12 0.81 -6.10
C ASP A 189 -8.29 2.32 -6.09
N VAL A 190 -9.46 2.76 -5.62
CA VAL A 190 -9.80 4.17 -5.43
C VAL A 190 -10.34 4.34 -4.02
N VAL A 191 -9.56 5.03 -3.20
CA VAL A 191 -9.84 5.16 -1.77
C VAL A 191 -10.01 6.63 -1.41
N SER A 192 -10.85 6.91 -0.42
CA SER A 192 -11.04 8.27 0.08
C SER A 192 -9.76 8.82 0.71
N GLU A 193 -9.53 10.14 0.60
CA GLU A 193 -8.37 10.77 1.25
C GLU A 193 -8.33 10.52 2.77
N GLY A 194 -9.50 10.51 3.44
CA GLY A 194 -9.62 10.26 4.87
C GLY A 194 -9.16 8.86 5.27
N GLU A 195 -9.62 7.84 4.55
CA GLU A 195 -9.24 6.45 4.80
C GLU A 195 -7.75 6.20 4.55
N VAL A 196 -7.19 6.71 3.45
CA VAL A 196 -5.74 6.63 3.19
C VAL A 196 -4.96 7.35 4.28
N HIS A 197 -5.43 8.51 4.74
CA HIS A 197 -4.77 9.26 5.81
C HIS A 197 -4.73 8.46 7.12
N GLU A 198 -5.80 7.77 7.51
CA GLU A 198 -5.83 6.91 8.70
C GLU A 198 -4.85 5.73 8.60
N ARG A 199 -4.71 5.14 7.39
CA ARG A 199 -3.74 4.06 7.13
C ARG A 199 -2.29 4.54 7.09
N LEU A 200 -2.06 5.78 6.68
CA LEU A 200 -0.75 6.43 6.63
C LEU A 200 -0.32 7.06 7.97
N CYS A 201 -1.23 7.23 8.93
CA CYS A 201 -0.93 7.71 10.27
C CYS A 201 -1.08 6.56 11.28
N SER A 202 -0.11 5.64 11.29
CA SER A 202 -0.11 4.45 12.15
C SER A 202 1.23 4.30 12.86
N GLU A 203 1.19 3.91 14.12
CA GLU A 203 2.38 3.44 14.82
C GLU A 203 2.99 2.22 14.11
N SER A 204 4.29 2.03 14.26
CA SER A 204 5.03 0.89 13.69
C SER A 204 4.73 -0.41 14.46
N VAL A 205 3.49 -0.87 14.41
CA VAL A 205 2.97 -2.07 15.04
C VAL A 205 2.17 -2.94 14.07
N LEU A 206 1.99 -4.21 14.40
CA LEU A 206 1.21 -5.17 13.63
C LEU A 206 0.36 -6.00 14.61
N LEU A 207 -0.93 -6.14 14.31
CA LEU A 207 -1.82 -7.05 15.00
C LEU A 207 -1.63 -8.46 14.44
N ILE A 208 -1.48 -9.45 15.32
CA ILE A 208 -1.42 -10.87 14.97
C ILE A 208 -2.64 -11.56 15.56
N ARG A 209 -3.33 -12.33 14.72
CA ARG A 209 -4.60 -12.99 15.06
C ARG A 209 -4.42 -14.05 16.14
N ARG A 210 -5.47 -14.24 16.94
CA ARG A 210 -5.52 -15.28 17.98
C ARG A 210 -5.25 -16.66 17.41
N GLU A 211 -5.88 -17.01 16.29
CA GLU A 211 -5.76 -18.34 15.70
C GLU A 211 -4.30 -18.63 15.30
N ASP A 212 -3.62 -17.64 14.74
CA ASP A 212 -2.21 -17.75 14.34
C ASP A 212 -1.27 -17.97 15.53
N VAL A 213 -1.58 -17.35 16.67
CA VAL A 213 -0.82 -17.50 17.91
C VAL A 213 -1.05 -18.90 18.50
N LEU A 214 -2.32 -19.28 18.66
CA LEU A 214 -2.69 -20.52 19.32
C LEU A 214 -2.29 -21.75 18.51
N GLN A 215 -2.41 -21.70 17.18
CA GLN A 215 -1.99 -22.81 16.30
C GLN A 215 -0.50 -23.14 16.42
N ARG A 216 0.33 -22.15 16.78
CA ARG A 216 1.80 -22.28 16.85
C ARG A 216 2.32 -22.43 18.28
N LEU A 217 1.42 -22.48 19.25
CA LEU A 217 1.76 -22.69 20.63
C LEU A 217 2.18 -24.15 20.83
N THR A 218 3.40 -24.34 21.31
CA THR A 218 4.01 -25.65 21.54
C THR A 218 4.63 -25.67 22.94
N SER A 219 4.59 -26.83 23.62
CA SER A 219 5.01 -26.94 25.02
C SER A 219 6.52 -27.06 25.22
N ASP A 220 7.26 -27.29 24.13
CA ASP A 220 8.71 -27.47 24.10
C ASP A 220 9.49 -26.15 24.03
N ILE A 221 8.84 -25.05 23.63
CA ILE A 221 9.50 -23.74 23.47
C ILE A 221 9.03 -22.76 24.54
N PRO A 222 9.96 -22.22 25.37
CA PRO A 222 9.58 -21.28 26.42
C PRO A 222 9.13 -19.94 25.82
N LEU A 223 8.01 -19.41 26.32
CA LEU A 223 7.48 -18.11 25.89
C LEU A 223 8.46 -16.95 26.11
N SER A 224 9.42 -17.08 27.02
CA SER A 224 10.49 -16.09 27.22
C SER A 224 11.34 -15.86 25.96
N ALA A 225 11.36 -16.81 25.02
CA ALA A 225 12.01 -16.64 23.73
C ALA A 225 11.35 -15.54 22.86
N ILE A 226 10.07 -15.20 23.10
CA ILE A 226 9.41 -14.07 22.43
C ILE A 226 10.10 -12.76 22.81
N SER A 227 10.46 -12.62 24.08
CA SER A 227 11.12 -11.43 24.65
C SER A 227 12.63 -11.38 24.36
N ASP A 228 13.21 -12.47 23.83
CA ASP A 228 14.61 -12.54 23.40
C ASP A 228 14.78 -11.97 21.98
N HIS A 229 14.38 -10.71 21.82
CA HIS A 229 14.50 -9.97 20.56
C HIS A 229 15.36 -8.72 20.77
N PRO A 230 16.25 -8.36 19.82
CA PRO A 230 17.13 -7.19 19.96
C PRO A 230 16.37 -5.85 19.98
N ASP A 231 15.20 -5.78 19.33
CA ASP A 231 14.35 -4.60 19.37
C ASP A 231 13.66 -4.44 20.75
N PRO A 232 13.95 -3.36 21.50
CA PRO A 232 13.40 -3.15 22.85
C PRO A 232 11.88 -2.96 22.86
N ARG A 233 11.24 -2.65 21.72
CA ARG A 233 9.78 -2.51 21.61
C ARG A 233 9.05 -3.80 21.94
N TRP A 234 9.66 -4.97 21.78
CA TRP A 234 9.06 -6.26 22.18
C TRP A 234 8.78 -6.30 23.68
N LYS A 235 9.72 -5.83 24.49
CA LYS A 235 9.55 -5.69 25.95
C LYS A 235 8.62 -4.54 26.28
N GLY A 236 8.74 -3.42 25.57
CA GLY A 236 7.89 -2.24 25.79
C GLY A 236 6.39 -2.51 25.54
N LEU A 237 6.06 -3.38 24.58
CA LEU A 237 4.69 -3.82 24.29
C LEU A 237 4.25 -5.05 25.10
N ASP A 238 5.14 -5.60 25.94
CA ASP A 238 4.89 -6.83 26.72
C ASP A 238 4.29 -7.97 25.86
N VAL A 239 4.90 -8.23 24.69
CA VAL A 239 4.34 -9.23 23.74
C VAL A 239 4.20 -10.61 24.37
N GLU A 240 5.18 -11.00 25.20
CA GLU A 240 5.13 -12.24 25.97
C GLU A 240 3.93 -12.27 26.94
N GLY A 241 3.69 -11.19 27.69
CA GLY A 241 2.53 -11.08 28.58
C GLY A 241 1.20 -11.14 27.83
N GLN A 242 1.11 -10.49 26.66
CA GLN A 242 -0.08 -10.58 25.80
C GLN A 242 -0.38 -12.02 25.36
N VAL A 243 0.65 -12.80 24.98
CA VAL A 243 0.50 -14.21 24.62
C VAL A 243 0.08 -15.05 25.84
N LYS A 244 0.71 -14.86 27.01
CA LYS A 244 0.33 -15.58 28.24
C LYS A 244 -1.13 -15.34 28.62
N GLN A 245 -1.58 -14.08 28.52
CA GLN A 245 -2.96 -13.72 28.76
C GLN A 245 -3.89 -14.44 27.77
N MET A 246 -3.58 -14.39 26.47
CA MET A 246 -4.34 -15.07 25.42
C MET A 246 -4.47 -16.57 25.67
N VAL A 247 -3.41 -17.23 26.12
CA VAL A 247 -3.44 -18.66 26.49
C VAL A 247 -4.32 -18.91 27.71
N THR A 248 -4.24 -18.06 28.74
CA THR A 248 -5.07 -18.20 29.95
C THR A 248 -6.56 -18.02 29.65
N GLU A 249 -6.89 -17.18 28.67
CA GLU A 249 -8.26 -16.98 28.20
C GLU A 249 -8.87 -18.24 27.54
N GLU A 250 -8.06 -19.20 27.07
CA GLU A 250 -8.59 -20.47 26.51
C GLU A 250 -9.28 -21.33 27.57
N ASP A 251 -8.86 -21.22 28.83
CA ASP A 251 -9.45 -21.96 29.94
C ASP A 251 -10.75 -21.31 30.47
N LEU A 252 -11.11 -20.11 29.99
CA LEU A 252 -12.30 -19.38 30.39
C LEU A 252 -13.49 -19.68 29.47
N SER A 253 -14.68 -19.85 30.05
CA SER A 253 -15.90 -20.23 29.32
C SER A 253 -16.59 -19.10 28.56
N ASP A 254 -16.13 -17.85 28.69
CA ASP A 254 -16.79 -16.68 28.11
C ASP A 254 -16.07 -16.17 26.85
N GLU A 255 -16.57 -16.57 25.69
CA GLU A 255 -16.07 -16.18 24.37
C GLU A 255 -16.17 -14.66 24.11
N HIS A 256 -17.10 -13.94 24.75
CA HIS A 256 -17.33 -12.51 24.45
C HIS A 256 -16.26 -11.58 25.03
N SER A 257 -15.35 -12.11 25.85
CA SER A 257 -14.29 -11.34 26.51
C SER A 257 -12.88 -11.67 26.00
N LYS A 258 -12.75 -12.60 25.05
CA LYS A 258 -11.45 -13.06 24.57
C LYS A 258 -10.79 -12.03 23.65
N ARG A 259 -9.49 -11.85 23.84
CA ARG A 259 -8.67 -11.01 22.96
C ARG A 259 -8.56 -11.67 21.59
N THR A 260 -8.85 -10.90 20.54
CA THR A 260 -8.78 -11.38 19.14
C THR A 260 -7.40 -11.26 18.52
N HIS A 261 -6.54 -10.36 19.03
CA HIS A 261 -5.21 -10.11 18.48
C HIS A 261 -4.19 -9.75 19.57
N ILE A 262 -2.92 -10.12 19.36
CA ILE A 262 -1.79 -9.50 20.06
C ILE A 262 -1.19 -8.38 19.20
N VAL A 263 -0.49 -7.45 19.82
CA VAL A 263 0.22 -6.35 19.15
C VAL A 263 1.72 -6.64 19.20
N ILE A 264 2.39 -6.69 18.05
CA ILE A 264 3.85 -6.81 17.95
C ILE A 264 4.46 -5.57 17.28
N PRO A 265 5.76 -5.28 17.48
CA PRO A 265 6.44 -4.27 16.68
C PRO A 265 6.43 -4.63 15.19
N ALA A 266 6.37 -3.63 14.34
CA ALA A 266 6.61 -3.76 12.90
C ALA A 266 7.85 -2.96 12.48
N ALA A 267 8.58 -3.46 11.48
CA ALA A 267 9.72 -2.76 10.86
C ALA A 267 9.29 -1.58 9.97
N TYR A 268 8.00 -1.54 9.58
CA TYR A 268 7.42 -0.50 8.75
C TYR A 268 7.31 0.83 9.47
N LYS A 269 7.38 1.93 8.70
CA LYS A 269 6.91 3.25 9.12
C LYS A 269 5.86 3.70 8.14
N SER A 270 4.74 4.20 8.64
CA SER A 270 3.67 4.70 7.78
C SER A 270 4.05 6.05 7.17
N GLY A 271 3.80 6.20 5.87
CA GLY A 271 4.19 7.39 5.14
C GLY A 271 4.19 7.23 3.64
N ILE A 272 4.68 8.26 2.95
CA ILE A 272 4.82 8.28 1.50
C ILE A 272 6.30 8.30 1.15
N THR A 273 6.72 7.39 0.26
CA THR A 273 7.99 7.50 -0.44
C THR A 273 7.74 8.15 -1.79
N LEU A 274 8.38 9.28 -2.07
CA LEU A 274 8.39 9.88 -3.39
C LEU A 274 9.65 9.44 -4.13
N PHE A 275 9.50 9.09 -5.40
CA PHE A 275 10.60 8.73 -6.30
C PHE A 275 10.69 9.71 -7.45
N ALA A 276 11.90 9.93 -7.94
CA ALA A 276 12.17 10.79 -9.08
C ALA A 276 13.49 10.40 -9.76
N LEU A 277 13.66 10.82 -11.01
CA LEU A 277 14.97 10.78 -11.66
C LEU A 277 15.93 11.71 -10.91
N ARG A 278 17.13 11.22 -10.59
CA ARG A 278 18.13 11.91 -9.78
C ARG A 278 18.51 13.27 -10.34
N ASP A 279 18.74 13.34 -11.64
CA ASP A 279 19.25 14.53 -12.32
C ASP A 279 18.13 15.50 -12.77
N SER A 280 16.89 15.27 -12.32
CA SER A 280 15.76 16.15 -12.60
C SER A 280 15.61 17.26 -11.56
N GLU A 281 14.95 18.37 -11.93
CA GLU A 281 14.63 19.45 -10.99
C GLU A 281 13.80 18.97 -9.79
N VAL A 282 12.88 18.02 -10.03
CA VAL A 282 12.08 17.40 -8.97
C VAL A 282 12.92 16.51 -8.06
N GLY A 283 13.91 15.78 -8.60
CA GLY A 283 14.87 15.01 -7.82
C GLY A 283 15.68 15.88 -6.85
N CYS A 284 16.25 16.97 -7.36
CA CYS A 284 16.96 17.97 -6.53
C CYS A 284 16.06 18.56 -5.44
N SER A 285 14.84 18.96 -5.80
CA SER A 285 13.87 19.52 -4.85
C SER A 285 13.44 18.52 -3.79
N LEU A 286 13.35 17.24 -4.15
CA LEU A 286 12.96 16.18 -3.24
C LEU A 286 14.02 15.99 -2.16
N LEU A 287 15.30 15.98 -2.53
CA LEU A 287 16.42 15.90 -1.56
C LEU A 287 16.47 17.10 -0.61
N GLN A 288 15.99 18.27 -1.04
CA GLN A 288 16.01 19.50 -0.25
C GLN A 288 14.72 19.78 0.53
N ALA A 289 13.65 19.03 0.27
CA ALA A 289 12.37 19.23 0.95
C ALA A 289 12.54 19.15 2.48
N PRO A 290 11.84 19.93 3.30
CA PRO A 290 11.79 19.69 4.74
C PRO A 290 10.92 18.48 5.04
N ASP A 291 11.09 17.91 6.24
CA ASP A 291 10.12 16.94 6.76
C ASP A 291 8.76 17.59 7.00
N LEU A 292 7.71 16.77 7.00
CA LEU A 292 6.35 17.24 7.21
C LEU A 292 6.18 17.80 8.64
N PRO A 293 5.57 19.00 8.80
CA PRO A 293 5.35 19.60 10.10
C PRO A 293 4.43 18.71 10.95
N MET A 294 4.77 18.55 12.24
CA MET A 294 3.90 17.90 13.21
C MET A 294 2.62 18.73 13.43
N GLN A 295 1.50 18.04 13.67
CA GLN A 295 0.25 18.70 14.09
C GLN A 295 0.30 19.09 15.56
#